data_AF-A0A0D2P4Z3-F1
#
_entry.id   AF-A0A0D2P4Z3-F1
#
_cell.length_a   1.000
_cell.length_b   1.000
_cell.length_c   1.000
_cell.angle_alpha   90.00
_cell.angle_beta   90.00
_cell.angle_gamma   90.00
#
_symmetry.space_group_name_H-M   'P 1'
#
loop_
_entity.id
_entity.type
_entity.pdbx_description
1 polymer ?
#
loop_
_entity_poly.entity_id
_entity_poly.type
_entity_poly.pdbx_seq_one_letter_code
_entity_poly.pdbx_strand_id
1 'polypeptide(L)'
;MRTAVDDGELEKLYARDEKEVALCIKDLNSQSFHPTMIALWVTDSFERKDMERHLLAKLLVNLARSRDGVLSQDQLVKGFESVLSTLEDVVNDAPKAAEFLGHIFAKIIVENVVTLNEIGRLIYDGGEEPGRLLETGLAADVLGSTLGVINTEKGETVLNEIRASSSLRLEDFRPPHSNKSSILEKFI
;
A
#
# COMPACT_ATOMS: atom_id res chain seq x y z
N MET A 1 -23.60 1.03 12.76
CA MET A 1 -23.30 0.51 11.41
C MET A 1 -21.84 0.02 11.40
N ARG A 2 -21.51 -0.95 12.25
CA ARG A 2 -20.13 -1.36 12.59
C ARG A 2 -20.02 -2.88 12.79
N THR A 3 -20.89 -3.65 12.14
CA THR A 3 -21.05 -5.09 12.37
C THR A 3 -21.38 -5.75 11.02
N ALA A 4 -20.35 -6.20 10.31
CA ALA A 4 -20.39 -7.13 9.15
C ALA A 4 -19.03 -7.26 8.42
N VAL A 5 -17.93 -6.77 9.00
CA VAL A 5 -16.58 -7.20 8.60
C VAL A 5 -15.96 -7.83 9.85
N ASP A 6 -16.61 -8.87 10.36
CA ASP A 6 -16.09 -9.66 11.48
C ASP A 6 -14.96 -10.54 10.94
N ASP A 7 -13.87 -10.62 11.70
CA ASP A 7 -12.54 -11.21 11.42
C ASP A 7 -12.48 -12.57 10.69
N GLY A 8 -13.60 -13.28 10.53
CA GLY A 8 -13.71 -14.53 9.76
C GLY A 8 -14.05 -14.37 8.27
N GLU A 9 -14.51 -13.20 7.82
CA GLU A 9 -14.79 -12.94 6.39
C GLU A 9 -13.50 -12.71 5.59
N LEU A 10 -12.46 -12.13 6.21
CA LEU A 10 -11.18 -11.86 5.56
C LEU A 10 -10.39 -13.14 5.24
N GLU A 11 -10.34 -14.10 6.18
CA GLU A 11 -9.71 -15.41 5.93
C GLU A 11 -10.40 -16.16 4.77
N LYS A 12 -11.74 -16.06 4.68
CA LYS A 12 -12.49 -16.58 3.53
C LYS A 12 -12.21 -15.81 2.25
N LEU A 13 -12.03 -14.49 2.30
CA LEU A 13 -11.69 -13.66 1.14
C LEU A 13 -10.34 -14.08 0.53
N TYR A 14 -9.35 -14.44 1.36
CA TYR A 14 -8.05 -14.95 0.91
C TYR A 14 -8.09 -16.39 0.41
N ALA A 15 -9.04 -17.21 0.90
CA ALA A 15 -9.27 -18.58 0.44
C ALA A 15 -10.21 -18.67 -0.78
N ARG A 16 -10.95 -17.60 -1.10
CA ARG A 16 -11.86 -17.52 -2.24
C ARG A 16 -11.10 -17.27 -3.53
N ASP A 17 -11.63 -17.81 -4.64
CA ASP A 17 -11.15 -17.48 -5.98
C ASP A 17 -11.27 -15.94 -6.16
N GLU A 18 -10.24 -15.30 -6.69
CA GLU A 18 -10.22 -13.85 -6.99
C GLU A 18 -11.47 -13.43 -7.79
N LYS A 19 -12.02 -14.33 -8.62
CA LYS A 19 -13.26 -14.13 -9.36
C LYS A 19 -14.49 -14.02 -8.45
N GLU A 20 -14.55 -14.82 -7.39
CA GLU A 20 -15.66 -14.80 -6.43
C GLU A 20 -15.63 -13.50 -5.63
N VAL A 21 -14.44 -13.05 -5.22
CA VAL A 21 -14.27 -11.73 -4.57
C VAL A 21 -14.71 -10.60 -5.50
N ALA A 22 -14.29 -10.64 -6.76
CA ALA A 22 -14.70 -9.65 -7.76
C ALA A 22 -16.23 -9.62 -7.97
N LEU A 23 -16.89 -10.78 -7.97
CA LEU A 23 -18.35 -10.87 -8.07
C LEU A 23 -19.02 -10.29 -6.83
N CYS A 24 -18.56 -10.66 -5.62
CA CYS A 24 -19.13 -10.11 -4.38
C CYS A 24 -19.03 -8.58 -4.31
N ILE A 25 -17.89 -7.99 -4.68
CA ILE A 25 -17.74 -6.52 -4.71
C ILE A 25 -18.74 -5.88 -5.68
N LYS A 26 -18.91 -6.47 -6.87
CA LYS A 26 -19.87 -5.96 -7.86
C LYS A 26 -21.32 -6.08 -7.38
N ASP A 27 -21.67 -7.20 -6.76
CA ASP A 27 -23.02 -7.48 -6.28
C ASP A 27 -23.43 -6.54 -5.13
N LEU A 28 -22.46 -6.08 -4.32
CA LEU A 28 -22.70 -5.05 -3.31
C LEU A 28 -23.11 -3.70 -3.91
N ASN A 29 -22.81 -3.45 -5.19
CA ASN A 29 -23.17 -2.25 -5.97
C ASN A 29 -22.94 -0.93 -5.22
N SER A 30 -21.84 -0.84 -4.46
CA SER A 30 -21.52 0.29 -3.58
C SER A 30 -20.10 0.81 -3.84
N GLN A 31 -19.92 1.40 -5.02
CA GLN A 31 -18.61 1.92 -5.47
C GLN A 31 -18.02 2.99 -4.54
N SER A 32 -18.87 3.75 -3.84
CA SER A 32 -18.44 4.74 -2.85
C SER A 32 -17.79 4.11 -1.61
N PHE A 33 -18.03 2.82 -1.34
CA PHE A 33 -17.45 2.10 -0.20
C PHE A 33 -16.10 1.45 -0.55
N HIS A 34 -15.73 1.33 -1.83
CA HIS A 34 -14.51 0.65 -2.24
C HIS A 34 -13.25 1.22 -1.57
N PRO A 35 -13.03 2.55 -1.45
CA PRO A 35 -11.86 3.09 -0.76
C PRO A 35 -11.79 2.64 0.70
N THR A 36 -12.92 2.68 1.42
CA THR A 36 -13.01 2.23 2.81
C THR A 36 -12.73 0.73 2.94
N MET A 37 -13.26 -0.07 2.02
CA MET A 37 -12.99 -1.51 1.97
C MET A 37 -11.50 -1.80 1.76
N ILE A 38 -10.85 -1.11 0.83
CA ILE A 38 -9.40 -1.23 0.60
C ILE A 38 -8.63 -0.88 1.87
N ALA A 39 -8.97 0.23 2.52
CA ALA A 39 -8.30 0.65 3.75
C ALA A 39 -8.44 -0.39 4.86
N LEU A 40 -9.64 -0.93 5.05
CA LEU A 40 -9.87 -1.98 6.04
C LEU A 40 -9.06 -3.26 5.75
N TRP A 41 -9.02 -3.70 4.49
CA TRP A 41 -8.28 -4.90 4.12
C TRP A 41 -6.78 -4.75 4.31
N VAL A 42 -6.23 -3.59 3.92
CA VAL A 42 -4.81 -3.31 4.10
C VAL A 42 -4.49 -3.20 5.60
N THR A 43 -5.28 -2.47 6.38
CA THR A 43 -5.04 -2.32 7.82
C THR A 43 -5.13 -3.65 8.56
N ASP A 44 -6.15 -4.47 8.29
CA ASP A 44 -6.27 -5.81 8.90
C ASP A 44 -5.08 -6.72 8.55
N SER A 45 -4.58 -6.64 7.31
CA SER A 45 -3.48 -7.49 6.88
C SER A 45 -2.14 -7.21 7.58
N PHE A 46 -1.98 -6.06 8.27
CA PHE A 46 -0.79 -5.76 9.04
C PHE A 46 -0.56 -6.75 10.19
N GLU A 47 -1.59 -7.41 10.69
CA GLU A 47 -1.48 -8.40 11.78
C GLU A 47 -1.49 -9.86 11.28
N ARG A 48 -1.66 -10.06 9.96
CA ARG A 48 -1.76 -11.38 9.32
C ARG A 48 -0.38 -11.98 8.97
N LYS A 49 -0.35 -13.23 8.52
CA LYS A 49 0.89 -13.91 8.12
C LYS A 49 1.38 -13.40 6.76
N ASP A 50 2.67 -13.59 6.48
CA ASP A 50 3.32 -13.12 5.24
C ASP A 50 2.65 -13.64 3.96
N MET A 51 2.12 -14.87 4.00
CA MET A 51 1.38 -15.43 2.86
C MET A 51 0.09 -14.65 2.58
N GLU A 52 -0.70 -14.33 3.61
CA GLU A 52 -1.98 -13.62 3.48
C GLU A 52 -1.75 -12.19 2.97
N ARG A 53 -0.73 -11.54 3.53
CA ARG A 53 -0.19 -10.25 3.11
C ARG A 53 0.16 -10.22 1.61
N HIS A 54 0.89 -11.23 1.13
CA HIS A 54 1.23 -11.34 -0.29
C HIS A 54 0.00 -11.59 -1.18
N LEU A 55 -0.94 -12.42 -0.71
CA LEU A 55 -2.21 -12.67 -1.42
C LEU A 55 -3.05 -11.40 -1.52
N LEU A 56 -3.07 -10.53 -0.50
CA LEU A 56 -3.76 -9.25 -0.57
C LEU A 56 -3.20 -8.35 -1.67
N ALA A 57 -1.88 -8.17 -1.71
CA ALA A 57 -1.23 -7.33 -2.72
C ALA A 57 -1.56 -7.80 -4.14
N LYS A 58 -1.57 -9.12 -4.36
CA LYS A 58 -1.98 -9.73 -5.62
C LYS A 58 -3.46 -9.51 -5.92
N LEU A 59 -4.34 -9.69 -4.95
CA LEU A 59 -5.78 -9.48 -5.09
C LEU A 59 -6.09 -8.03 -5.50
N LEU A 60 -5.50 -7.04 -4.82
CA LEU A 60 -5.72 -5.62 -5.14
C LEU A 60 -5.32 -5.29 -6.58
N VAL A 61 -4.18 -5.79 -7.06
CA VAL A 61 -3.77 -5.64 -8.46
C VAL A 61 -4.78 -6.29 -9.41
N ASN A 62 -5.21 -7.52 -9.12
CA ASN A 62 -6.10 -8.26 -10.01
C ASN A 62 -7.50 -7.62 -10.09
N LEU A 63 -7.99 -7.08 -8.98
CA LEU A 63 -9.24 -6.32 -8.94
C LEU A 63 -9.13 -5.00 -9.71
N ALA A 64 -8.00 -4.30 -9.61
CA ALA A 64 -7.75 -3.05 -10.32
C ALA A 64 -7.54 -3.24 -11.83
N ARG A 65 -6.89 -4.33 -12.23
CA ARG A 65 -6.65 -4.69 -13.64
C ARG A 65 -7.78 -5.50 -14.27
N SER A 66 -8.81 -5.84 -13.50
CA SER A 66 -9.94 -6.60 -14.00
C SER A 66 -10.59 -5.87 -15.19
N ARG A 67 -10.90 -6.61 -16.26
CA ARG A 67 -11.56 -6.06 -17.45
C ARG A 67 -12.89 -5.40 -17.14
N ASP A 68 -13.52 -5.80 -16.04
CA ASP A 68 -14.82 -5.31 -15.62
C ASP A 68 -14.72 -4.08 -14.70
N GLY A 69 -13.51 -3.55 -14.47
CA GLY A 69 -13.29 -2.31 -13.71
C GLY A 69 -13.76 -2.39 -12.24
N VAL A 70 -13.44 -3.47 -11.54
CA VAL A 70 -13.93 -3.70 -10.16
C VAL A 70 -13.43 -2.62 -9.20
N LEU A 71 -12.13 -2.30 -9.27
CA LEU A 71 -11.53 -1.19 -8.54
C LEU A 71 -10.93 -0.21 -9.55
N SER A 72 -11.24 1.07 -9.39
CA SER A 72 -10.56 2.15 -10.11
C SER A 72 -9.30 2.59 -9.38
N GLN A 73 -8.37 3.20 -10.13
CA GLN A 73 -7.16 3.80 -9.56
C GLN A 73 -7.48 4.85 -8.49
N ASP A 74 -8.49 5.70 -8.70
CA ASP A 74 -8.93 6.70 -7.72
C ASP A 74 -9.41 6.06 -6.40
N GLN A 75 -10.11 4.93 -6.48
CA GLN A 75 -10.54 4.21 -5.28
C GLN A 75 -9.38 3.60 -4.51
N LEU A 76 -8.38 3.06 -5.21
CA LEU A 76 -7.13 2.58 -4.60
C LEU A 76 -6.38 3.72 -3.91
N VAL A 77 -6.17 4.83 -4.60
CA VAL A 77 -5.49 6.01 -4.07
C VAL A 77 -6.16 6.49 -2.78
N LYS A 78 -7.49 6.67 -2.78
CA LYS A 78 -8.24 7.09 -1.59
C LYS A 78 -8.18 6.08 -0.44
N GLY A 79 -8.16 4.79 -0.77
CA GLY A 79 -7.97 3.74 0.22
C GLY A 79 -6.58 3.82 0.86
N PHE A 80 -5.54 3.98 0.05
CA PHE A 80 -4.17 4.12 0.53
C PHE A 80 -3.93 5.41 1.31
N GLU A 81 -4.54 6.53 0.92
CA GLU A 81 -4.56 7.77 1.71
C GLU A 81 -5.09 7.52 3.12
N SER A 82 -6.22 6.80 3.23
CA SER A 82 -6.82 6.44 4.52
C SER A 82 -5.87 5.56 5.36
N VAL A 83 -5.22 4.57 4.74
CA VAL A 83 -4.23 3.72 5.44
C VAL A 83 -3.07 4.54 5.97
N LEU A 84 -2.48 5.39 5.12
CA LEU A 84 -1.34 6.23 5.46
C LEU A 84 -1.69 7.23 6.57
N SER A 85 -2.93 7.73 6.61
CA SER A 85 -3.39 8.64 7.67
C SER A 85 -3.43 8.01 9.07
N THR A 86 -3.55 6.68 9.14
CA THR A 86 -3.61 5.93 10.41
C THR A 86 -2.30 5.18 10.73
N LEU A 87 -1.30 5.26 9.85
CA LEU A 87 -0.13 4.40 9.93
C LEU A 87 0.69 4.62 11.21
N GLU A 88 0.74 5.85 11.72
CA GLU A 88 1.44 6.21 12.96
C GLU A 88 0.92 5.45 14.19
N ASP A 89 -0.40 5.33 14.30
CA ASP A 89 -1.02 4.55 15.36
C ASP A 89 -0.81 3.06 15.15
N VAL A 90 -1.03 2.59 13.91
CA VAL A 90 -0.95 1.18 13.54
C VAL A 90 0.44 0.60 13.81
N VAL A 91 1.53 1.35 13.59
CA VAL A 91 2.88 0.82 13.84
C VAL A 91 3.16 0.56 15.32
N ASN A 92 2.39 1.14 16.24
CA ASN A 92 2.53 0.86 17.67
C ASN A 92 2.11 -0.59 18.00
N ASP A 93 1.08 -1.09 17.33
CA ASP A 93 0.57 -2.44 17.50
C ASP A 93 1.25 -3.43 16.52
N ALA A 94 1.54 -2.98 15.30
CA ALA A 94 2.17 -3.75 14.23
C ALA A 94 3.46 -3.07 13.71
N PRO A 95 4.63 -3.28 14.36
CA PRO A 95 5.88 -2.59 14.01
C PRO A 95 6.38 -2.79 12.56
N LYS A 96 5.86 -3.80 11.85
CA LYS A 96 6.18 -4.09 10.45
C LYS A 96 5.18 -3.50 9.45
N ALA A 97 4.19 -2.73 9.90
CA ALA A 97 3.14 -2.20 9.03
C ALA A 97 3.70 -1.34 7.89
N ALA A 98 4.66 -0.45 8.19
CA ALA A 98 5.30 0.39 7.18
C ALA A 98 6.06 -0.44 6.12
N GLU A 99 6.80 -1.46 6.54
CA GLU A 99 7.51 -2.37 5.65
C GLU A 99 6.54 -3.10 4.72
N PHE A 100 5.47 -3.67 5.27
CA PHE A 100 4.47 -4.40 4.49
C PHE A 100 3.65 -3.49 3.57
N LEU A 101 3.29 -2.28 4.00
CA LEU A 101 2.65 -1.31 3.11
C LEU A 101 3.55 -1.02 1.90
N GLY A 102 4.87 -0.94 2.13
CA GLY A 102 5.85 -0.83 1.07
C GLY A 102 5.80 -1.98 0.06
N HIS A 103 5.55 -3.21 0.52
CA HIS A 103 5.39 -4.40 -0.35
C HIS A 103 4.14 -4.30 -1.24
N ILE A 104 3.01 -3.84 -0.68
CA ILE A 104 1.78 -3.59 -1.46
C ILE A 104 2.07 -2.57 -2.56
N PHE A 105 2.67 -1.44 -2.18
CA PHE A 105 3.00 -0.38 -3.14
C PHE A 105 3.97 -0.85 -4.22
N ALA A 106 4.99 -1.65 -3.88
CA ALA A 106 5.89 -2.23 -4.87
C ALA A 106 5.13 -3.04 -5.92
N LYS A 107 4.18 -3.88 -5.48
CA LYS A 107 3.37 -4.70 -6.37
C LYS A 107 2.46 -3.84 -7.26
N ILE A 108 1.81 -2.82 -6.69
CA ILE A 108 0.95 -1.87 -7.41
C ILE A 108 1.73 -1.10 -8.50
N ILE A 109 2.95 -0.65 -8.18
CA ILE A 109 3.82 0.10 -9.11
C ILE A 109 4.32 -0.80 -10.24
N VAL A 110 4.85 -1.97 -9.90
CA VAL A 110 5.35 -2.97 -10.87
C VAL A 110 4.28 -3.37 -11.87
N GLU A 111 3.05 -3.51 -11.39
CA GLU A 111 1.92 -3.93 -12.22
C GLU A 111 1.24 -2.72 -12.91
N ASN A 112 1.87 -1.54 -12.88
CA ASN A 112 1.43 -0.30 -13.52
C ASN A 112 -0.01 0.10 -13.16
N VAL A 113 -0.42 -0.14 -11.91
CA VAL A 113 -1.75 0.22 -11.39
C VAL A 113 -1.76 1.65 -10.83
N VAL A 114 -0.70 2.04 -10.11
CA VAL A 114 -0.45 3.42 -9.64
C VAL A 114 1.03 3.72 -9.83
N THR A 115 1.39 4.92 -10.26
CA THR A 115 2.80 5.27 -10.51
C THR A 115 3.59 5.49 -9.22
N LEU A 116 4.92 5.32 -9.28
CA LEU A 116 5.81 5.66 -8.16
C LEU A 116 5.65 7.12 -7.72
N ASN A 117 5.42 8.03 -8.66
CA ASN A 117 5.25 9.45 -8.34
C ASN A 117 3.95 9.73 -7.57
N GLU A 118 2.85 9.07 -7.93
CA GLU A 118 1.60 9.17 -7.18
C GLU A 118 1.74 8.57 -5.79
N ILE A 119 2.26 7.34 -5.67
CA ILE A 119 2.51 6.70 -4.37
C ILE A 119 3.43 7.56 -3.51
N GLY A 120 4.50 8.10 -4.09
CA GLY A 120 5.42 8.99 -3.40
C GLY A 120 4.73 10.22 -2.83
N ARG A 121 3.81 10.85 -3.58
CA ARG A 121 3.01 11.98 -3.07
C ARG A 121 2.10 11.57 -1.91
N LEU A 122 1.44 10.42 -2.01
CA LEU A 122 0.60 9.92 -0.91
C LEU A 122 1.42 9.71 0.37
N ILE A 123 2.62 9.13 0.24
CA ILE A 123 3.53 8.92 1.37
C ILE A 123 4.01 10.27 1.92
N TYR A 124 4.33 11.22 1.05
CA TYR A 124 4.82 12.55 1.42
C TYR A 124 3.77 13.34 2.21
N ASP A 125 2.52 13.33 1.74
CA ASP A 125 1.39 14.02 2.39
C ASP A 125 0.75 13.17 3.51
N GLY A 126 1.25 11.96 3.77
CA GLY A 126 0.61 11.01 4.68
C GLY A 126 0.84 11.31 6.16
N GLY A 127 -0.01 10.69 6.98
CA GLY A 127 -0.03 10.79 8.44
C GLY A 127 -1.32 11.41 8.96
N GLU A 128 -1.48 11.52 10.27
CA GLU A 128 -2.67 12.15 10.88
C GLU A 128 -2.85 13.61 10.40
N GLU A 129 -1.72 14.29 10.21
CA GLU A 129 -1.61 15.59 9.57
C GLU A 129 -0.70 15.49 8.33
N PRO A 130 -0.91 16.31 7.29
CA PRO A 130 -0.07 16.27 6.10
C PRO A 130 1.41 16.43 6.39
N GLY A 131 2.23 15.48 5.94
CA GLY A 131 3.68 15.47 6.15
C GLY A 131 4.15 14.80 7.44
N ARG A 132 3.22 14.37 8.29
CA ARG A 132 3.55 13.81 9.60
C ARG A 132 4.36 12.50 9.51
N LEU A 133 4.15 11.68 8.47
CA LEU A 133 5.00 10.50 8.23
C LEU A 133 6.47 10.84 7.93
N LEU A 134 6.76 12.05 7.42
CA LEU A 134 8.13 12.51 7.19
C LEU A 134 8.83 12.80 8.54
N GLU A 135 8.12 13.44 9.47
CA GLU A 135 8.64 13.77 10.80
C GLU A 135 8.96 12.52 11.61
N THR A 136 8.08 11.51 11.55
CA THR A 136 8.24 10.25 12.28
C THR A 136 9.25 9.30 11.62
N GLY A 137 9.59 9.53 10.35
CA GLY A 137 10.48 8.68 9.55
C GLY A 137 9.78 7.49 8.89
N LEU A 138 8.49 7.28 9.16
CA LEU A 138 7.70 6.22 8.55
C LEU A 138 7.59 6.37 7.03
N ALA A 139 7.60 7.61 6.52
CA ALA A 139 7.62 7.88 5.09
C ALA A 139 8.85 7.26 4.40
N ALA A 140 10.03 7.38 5.04
CA ALA A 140 11.26 6.78 4.56
C ALA A 140 11.23 5.25 4.64
N ASP A 141 10.62 4.70 5.69
CA ASP A 141 10.50 3.25 5.87
C ASP A 141 9.58 2.62 4.82
N VAL A 142 8.41 3.21 4.56
CA VAL A 142 7.47 2.76 3.52
C VAL A 142 8.14 2.86 2.14
N LEU A 143 8.65 4.03 1.77
CA LEU A 143 9.25 4.24 0.44
C LEU A 143 10.50 3.39 0.23
N GLY A 144 11.37 3.30 1.26
CA GLY A 144 12.56 2.46 1.22
C GLY A 144 12.21 0.97 1.04
N SER A 145 11.19 0.48 1.77
CA SER A 145 10.66 -0.87 1.58
C SER A 145 10.14 -1.09 0.16
N THR A 146 9.34 -0.14 -0.37
CA THR A 146 8.83 -0.19 -1.74
C THR A 146 9.94 -0.35 -2.77
N LEU A 147 10.96 0.50 -2.73
CA LEU A 147 12.09 0.44 -3.67
C LEU A 147 12.92 -0.84 -3.47
N GLY A 148 13.09 -1.28 -2.22
CA GLY A 148 13.75 -2.53 -1.86
C GLY A 148 13.09 -3.78 -2.46
N VAL A 149 11.76 -3.86 -2.38
CA VAL A 149 11.01 -4.97 -2.99
C VAL A 149 11.10 -4.92 -4.51
N ILE A 150 10.92 -3.75 -5.12
CA ILE A 150 11.06 -3.61 -6.58
C ILE A 150 12.44 -4.08 -7.04
N ASN A 151 13.50 -3.65 -6.35
CA ASN A 151 14.86 -4.07 -6.67
C ASN A 151 15.05 -5.59 -6.53
N THR A 152 14.53 -6.16 -5.44
CA THR A 152 14.70 -7.59 -5.13
C THR A 152 13.92 -8.47 -6.11
N GLU A 153 12.71 -8.08 -6.49
CA GLU A 153 11.84 -8.90 -7.35
C GLU A 153 12.06 -8.67 -8.85
N LYS A 154 12.43 -7.45 -9.27
CA LYS A 154 12.54 -7.06 -10.69
C LYS A 154 13.94 -6.66 -11.12
N GLY A 155 14.85 -6.49 -10.18
CA GLY A 155 16.22 -6.08 -10.44
C GLY A 155 16.41 -4.58 -10.59
N GLU A 156 17.67 -4.17 -10.53
CA GLU A 156 18.10 -2.78 -10.52
C GLU A 156 17.73 -2.02 -11.80
N THR A 157 17.80 -2.69 -12.96
CA THR A 157 17.44 -2.07 -14.25
C THR A 157 15.99 -1.57 -14.24
N VAL A 158 15.05 -2.42 -13.82
CA VAL A 158 13.62 -2.06 -13.76
C VAL A 158 13.38 -0.98 -12.72
N LEU A 159 14.04 -1.07 -11.56
CA LEU A 159 13.97 -0.02 -10.55
C LEU A 159 14.42 1.33 -11.11
N ASN A 160 15.54 1.38 -11.83
CA ASN A 160 16.07 2.61 -12.39
C ASN A 160 15.18 3.20 -13.48
N GLU A 161 14.53 2.37 -14.30
CA GLU A 161 13.51 2.81 -15.26
C GLU A 161 12.30 3.45 -14.57
N ILE A 162 11.76 2.80 -13.54
CA ILE A 162 10.65 3.33 -12.73
C ILE A 162 11.04 4.66 -12.08
N ARG A 163 12.24 4.74 -11.48
CA ARG A 163 12.77 5.98 -10.89
C ARG A 163 12.93 7.09 -11.94
N ALA A 164 13.48 6.79 -13.11
CA ALA A 164 13.67 7.76 -14.18
C ALA A 164 12.35 8.31 -14.74
N SER A 165 11.28 7.53 -14.66
CA SER A 165 9.93 7.97 -15.03
C SER A 165 9.22 8.83 -13.96
N SER A 166 9.82 8.97 -12.78
CA SER A 166 9.27 9.68 -11.63
C SER A 166 9.97 11.02 -11.40
N SER A 167 9.22 12.04 -10.97
CA SER A 167 9.80 13.32 -10.50
C SER A 167 10.12 13.32 -9.01
N LEU A 168 10.01 12.17 -8.35
CA LEU A 168 10.18 12.04 -6.91
C LEU A 168 11.65 12.20 -6.49
N ARG A 169 11.91 13.10 -5.54
CA ARG A 169 13.22 13.28 -4.93
C ARG A 169 13.27 12.51 -3.62
N LEU A 170 14.07 11.45 -3.58
CA LEU A 170 14.11 10.56 -2.41
C LEU A 170 14.66 11.27 -1.17
N GLU A 171 15.47 12.30 -1.36
CA GLU A 171 16.02 13.14 -0.29
C GLU A 171 14.94 13.90 0.49
N ASP A 172 13.81 14.22 -0.16
CA ASP A 172 12.69 14.93 0.48
C ASP A 172 11.96 14.04 1.50
N PHE A 173 12.25 12.73 1.53
CA PHE A 173 11.70 11.76 2.49
C PHE A 173 12.64 11.51 3.68
N ARG A 174 13.80 12.16 3.75
CA ARG A 174 14.72 11.98 4.88
C ARG A 174 14.11 12.54 6.17
N PRO A 175 14.07 11.76 7.26
CA PRO A 175 13.60 12.25 8.55
C PRO A 175 14.53 13.35 9.09
N PRO A 176 13.99 14.46 9.62
CA PRO A 176 14.77 15.64 10.01
C PRO A 176 15.73 15.40 11.20
N HIS A 177 15.45 14.40 12.05
CA HIS A 177 16.18 14.19 13.31
C HIS A 177 16.59 12.74 13.59
N SER A 178 16.51 11.84 12.60
CA SER A 178 16.81 10.43 12.83
C SER A 178 18.25 10.07 12.49
N ASN A 179 19.00 9.59 13.49
CA ASN A 179 20.30 8.91 13.31
C ASN A 179 20.13 7.43 12.86
N LYS A 180 18.90 6.95 12.67
CA LYS A 180 18.67 5.58 12.16
C LYS A 180 18.87 5.58 10.65
N SER A 181 19.74 4.69 10.17
CA SER A 181 19.80 4.34 8.75
C SER A 181 18.45 3.74 8.36
N SER A 182 17.65 4.48 7.58
CA SER A 182 16.46 3.93 6.96
C SER A 182 16.86 3.03 5.79
N ILE A 183 15.93 2.17 5.33
CA ILE A 183 16.15 1.37 4.12
C ILE A 183 16.37 2.29 2.91
N LEU A 184 15.73 3.46 2.91
CA LEU A 184 15.79 4.45 1.84
C LEU A 184 17.21 4.97 1.56
N GLU A 185 18.07 5.06 2.58
CA GLU A 185 19.47 5.53 2.42
C GLU A 185 20.30 4.68 1.44
N LYS A 186 19.89 3.44 1.16
CA LYS A 186 20.56 2.60 0.16
C LYS A 186 20.31 3.05 -1.28
N PHE A 187 19.33 3.95 -1.48
CA PHE A 187 18.86 4.36 -2.80
C PHE A 187 19.16 5.84 -3.12
N ILE A 188 19.64 6.60 -2.13
CA ILE A 188 20.08 8.01 -2.26
C ILE A 188 21.59 8.02 -2.50
#